data_AF-A0A0N8PRM5-F1
#
_entry.id   AF-A0A0N8PRM5-F1
#
_cell.length_a   1.000
_cell.length_b   1.000
_cell.length_c   1.000
_cell.angle_alpha   90.00
_cell.angle_beta   90.00
_cell.angle_gamma   90.00
#
_symmetry.space_group_name_H-M   'P 1'
#
loop_
_entity.id
_entity.type
_entity.pdbx_description
1 polymer ?
#
loop_
_entity_poly.entity_id
_entity_poly.type
_entity_poly.pdbx_seq_one_letter_code
_entity_poly.pdbx_strand_id
1 'polypeptide(L)'
;MIDQDNTYLPPAPQSGRAPGATDPDDDQSGLWSQIMAVFRDIGGSFDAFANDANPEVRALGRVARQRRPPSSDDYFALGDLCARLTLNKNHLNEAYLAKTFAAYTQAAELDRA
;
A
#
# COMPACT_ATOMS: atom_id res chain seq x y z
N MET A 1 33.80 -3.02 -13.55
CA MET A 1 32.84 -4.10 -13.25
C MET A 1 32.18 -3.70 -11.95
N ILE A 2 30.96 -3.17 -12.00
CA ILE A 2 30.22 -2.78 -10.79
C ILE A 2 29.52 -4.04 -10.29
N ASP A 3 29.80 -4.40 -9.05
CA ASP A 3 29.27 -5.58 -8.38
C ASP A 3 27.73 -5.49 -8.32
N GLN A 4 27.03 -6.42 -8.98
CA GLN A 4 25.57 -6.40 -9.10
C GLN A 4 24.84 -6.82 -7.81
N ASP A 5 25.57 -7.28 -6.80
CA ASP A 5 25.01 -7.82 -5.56
C ASP A 5 24.82 -6.78 -4.45
N ASN A 6 25.15 -5.51 -4.69
CA ASN A 6 25.07 -4.47 -3.67
C ASN A 6 23.84 -3.57 -3.83
N THR A 7 22.64 -4.16 -3.94
CA THR A 7 21.37 -3.43 -3.85
C THR A 7 20.91 -3.38 -2.39
N TYR A 8 21.73 -2.82 -1.51
CA TYR A 8 21.29 -2.54 -0.15
C TYR A 8 20.38 -1.30 -0.18
N LEU A 9 19.06 -1.53 -0.08
CA LEU A 9 18.13 -0.48 0.29
C LEU A 9 18.08 -0.41 1.82
N PRO A 10 18.28 0.77 2.42
CA PRO A 10 18.03 0.92 3.86
C PRO A 10 16.57 0.53 4.15
N PRO A 11 16.28 0.00 5.35
CA PRO A 11 14.92 -0.32 5.73
C PRO A 11 14.05 0.93 5.58
N ALA A 12 12.79 0.72 5.20
CA ALA A 12 11.83 1.79 5.04
C ALA A 12 11.75 2.64 6.33
N PRO A 13 11.53 3.97 6.20
CA PRO A 13 11.80 4.94 7.25
C PRO A 13 10.96 4.79 8.53
N GLN A 14 9.87 3.99 8.51
CA GLN A 14 8.98 3.76 9.66
C GLN A 14 8.99 2.30 10.11
N SER A 15 10.14 1.64 10.00
CA SER A 15 10.33 0.24 10.41
C SER A 15 10.01 0.02 11.89
N GLY A 16 8.92 -0.70 12.19
CA GLY A 16 8.55 -1.12 13.56
C GLY A 16 7.05 -1.04 13.89
N ARG A 17 6.24 -0.36 13.06
CA ARG A 17 4.77 -0.37 13.20
C ARG A 17 4.19 -1.60 12.51
N ALA A 18 3.36 -2.35 13.21
CA ALA A 18 2.67 -3.51 12.66
C ALA A 18 1.22 -3.12 12.31
N PRO A 19 0.71 -3.53 11.15
CA PRO A 19 -0.72 -3.36 10.86
C PRO A 19 -1.54 -4.12 11.92
N GLY A 20 -2.67 -3.55 12.33
CA GLY A 20 -3.54 -4.21 13.31
C GLY A 20 -4.12 -5.51 12.75
N ALA A 21 -4.14 -6.57 13.56
CA ALA A 21 -4.51 -7.93 13.16
C ALA A 21 -5.83 -8.03 12.39
N THR A 22 -5.86 -8.90 11.36
CA THR A 22 -7.00 -9.21 10.49
C THR A 22 -7.57 -10.62 10.77
N ASP A 23 -8.89 -10.75 10.63
CA ASP A 23 -9.57 -12.06 10.56
C ASP A 23 -9.31 -12.72 9.19
N PRO A 24 -9.06 -14.04 9.12
CA PRO A 24 -8.67 -14.72 7.90
C PRO A 24 -9.90 -15.27 7.18
N ASP A 25 -10.56 -14.45 6.36
CA ASP A 25 -11.46 -14.98 5.35
C ASP A 25 -11.52 -14.08 4.11
N ASP A 26 -11.79 -14.72 2.98
CA ASP A 26 -12.00 -14.18 1.62
C ASP A 26 -10.79 -13.93 0.71
N ASP A 27 -10.17 -15.05 0.31
CA ASP A 27 -9.54 -15.19 -1.00
C ASP A 27 -10.54 -15.82 -1.98
N GLN A 28 -11.21 -15.00 -2.79
CA GLN A 28 -11.56 -15.26 -4.19
C GLN A 28 -12.52 -14.18 -4.74
N SER A 29 -12.00 -13.26 -5.54
CA SER A 29 -12.86 -12.35 -6.31
C SER A 29 -12.40 -12.29 -7.77
N GLY A 30 -13.16 -12.98 -8.64
CA GLY A 30 -12.87 -13.15 -10.07
C GLY A 30 -12.86 -11.83 -10.86
N LEU A 31 -12.29 -11.86 -12.06
CA LEU A 31 -12.02 -10.72 -12.96
C LEU A 31 -13.17 -9.70 -13.08
N TRP A 32 -14.43 -10.13 -13.04
CA TRP A 32 -15.61 -9.26 -13.09
C TRP A 32 -15.78 -8.36 -11.85
N SER A 33 -15.37 -8.84 -10.67
CA SER A 33 -15.37 -8.03 -9.44
C SER A 33 -14.32 -6.91 -9.50
N GLN A 34 -13.19 -7.15 -10.17
CA GLN A 34 -12.14 -6.15 -10.38
C GLN A 34 -12.59 -5.04 -11.33
N ILE A 35 -13.26 -5.41 -12.42
CA ILE A 35 -13.83 -4.45 -13.38
C ILE A 35 -14.89 -3.57 -12.69
N MET A 36 -15.77 -4.16 -11.87
CA MET A 36 -16.83 -3.41 -11.17
C MET A 36 -16.30 -2.52 -10.04
N ALA A 37 -15.15 -2.84 -9.42
CA ALA A 37 -14.48 -1.96 -8.47
C ALA A 37 -13.98 -0.67 -9.15
N VAL A 38 -13.37 -0.80 -10.33
CA VAL A 38 -12.90 0.35 -11.13
C VAL A 38 -14.06 1.27 -11.54
N PHE A 39 -15.22 0.70 -11.92
CA PHE A 39 -16.39 1.52 -12.29
C PHE A 39 -17.08 2.18 -11.10
N ARG A 40 -17.12 1.53 -9.93
CA ARG A 40 -17.73 2.11 -8.71
C ARG A 40 -16.96 3.33 -8.22
N ASP A 41 -15.65 3.37 -8.48
CA ASP A 41 -14.78 4.49 -8.11
C ASP A 41 -15.05 5.79 -8.89
N ILE A 42 -15.69 5.73 -10.06
CA ILE A 42 -16.06 6.94 -10.83
C ILE A 42 -17.17 7.75 -10.12
N GLY A 43 -17.92 7.12 -9.20
CA GLY A 43 -18.90 7.79 -8.33
C GLY A 43 -18.51 7.83 -6.85
N GLY A 44 -17.35 7.31 -6.47
CA GLY A 44 -16.95 7.16 -5.08
C GLY A 44 -15.47 6.78 -4.94
N SER A 45 -14.61 7.79 -4.93
CA SER A 45 -13.17 7.80 -4.60
C SER A 45 -12.39 6.50 -4.84
N PHE A 46 -11.69 6.46 -5.97
CA PHE A 46 -10.63 5.49 -6.27
C PHE A 46 -9.62 5.34 -5.13
N ASP A 47 -9.62 4.16 -4.50
CA ASP A 47 -8.60 3.80 -3.52
C ASP A 47 -7.45 3.09 -4.24
N ALA A 48 -6.36 3.84 -4.43
CA ALA A 48 -5.18 3.37 -5.15
C ALA A 48 -4.43 2.22 -4.44
N PHE A 49 -4.69 1.99 -3.15
CA PHE A 49 -4.11 0.90 -2.38
C PHE A 49 -5.02 -0.33 -2.44
N ALA A 50 -6.32 -0.19 -2.17
CA ALA A 50 -7.27 -1.31 -2.17
C ALA A 50 -7.49 -1.97 -3.54
N ASN A 51 -7.07 -1.29 -4.62
CA ASN A 51 -7.11 -1.75 -6.01
C ASN A 51 -5.71 -1.96 -6.62
N ASP A 52 -4.65 -2.04 -5.81
CA ASP A 52 -3.27 -2.17 -6.31
C ASP A 52 -3.03 -3.48 -7.10
N ALA A 53 -2.10 -3.46 -8.05
CA ALA A 53 -1.67 -4.64 -8.79
C ALA A 53 -0.85 -5.62 -7.90
N ASN A 54 -0.06 -5.12 -6.95
CA ASN A 54 0.61 -5.96 -5.97
C ASN A 54 -0.40 -6.48 -4.92
N PRO A 55 -0.51 -7.80 -4.72
CA PRO A 55 -1.51 -8.40 -3.84
C PRO A 55 -1.32 -8.02 -2.37
N GLU A 56 -0.10 -7.81 -1.89
CA GLU A 56 0.17 -7.40 -0.51
C GLU A 56 -0.32 -5.97 -0.25
N VAL A 57 -0.03 -5.05 -1.19
CA VAL A 57 -0.52 -3.66 -1.11
C VAL A 57 -2.05 -3.64 -1.18
N ARG A 58 -2.63 -4.47 -2.04
CA ARG A 58 -4.08 -4.60 -2.18
C ARG A 58 -4.74 -5.10 -0.91
N ALA A 59 -4.20 -6.17 -0.32
CA ALA A 59 -4.72 -6.74 0.91
C ALA A 59 -4.70 -5.70 2.04
N LEU A 60 -3.54 -5.08 2.27
CA LEU A 60 -3.38 -4.07 3.31
C LEU A 60 -4.25 -2.82 3.05
N GLY A 61 -4.37 -2.39 1.79
CA GLY A 61 -5.23 -1.26 1.40
C GLY A 61 -6.70 -1.51 1.68
N ARG A 62 -7.20 -2.72 1.43
CA ARG A 62 -8.57 -3.12 1.76
C ARG A 62 -8.83 -3.09 3.26
N VAL A 63 -7.87 -3.58 4.06
CA VAL A 63 -7.93 -3.55 5.52
C VAL A 63 -8.00 -2.10 6.02
N ALA A 64 -7.09 -1.25 5.56
CA ALA A 64 -7.05 0.17 5.92
C ALA A 64 -8.37 0.88 5.57
N ARG A 65 -8.93 0.61 4.38
CA ARG A 65 -10.20 1.20 3.90
C ARG A 65 -11.39 0.79 4.77
N GLN A 66 -11.44 -0.48 5.19
CA GLN A 66 -12.54 -1.04 5.97
C GLN A 66 -12.47 -0.67 7.45
N ARG A 67 -11.29 -0.35 7.99
CA ARG A 67 -11.12 -0.07 9.42
C ARG A 67 -11.93 1.16 9.88
N ARG A 68 -12.66 1.01 10.98
CA ARG A 68 -13.38 2.08 11.68
C ARG A 68 -13.12 1.97 13.19
N PRO A 69 -12.47 2.97 13.83
CA PRO A 69 -11.93 4.20 13.24
C PRO A 69 -10.72 3.93 12.33
N PRO A 70 -10.41 4.81 11.36
CA PRO A 70 -9.17 4.73 10.59
C PRO A 70 -7.93 4.71 11.51
N SER A 71 -6.88 4.00 11.11
CA SER A 71 -5.62 3.92 11.86
C SER A 71 -4.46 4.52 11.08
N SER A 72 -3.68 5.41 11.69
CA SER A 72 -2.44 5.94 11.09
C SER A 72 -1.42 4.82 10.83
N ASP A 73 -1.39 3.79 11.67
CA ASP A 73 -0.47 2.65 11.53
C ASP A 73 -0.67 1.86 10.23
N ASP A 74 -1.92 1.70 9.77
CA ASP A 74 -2.19 1.01 8.51
C ASP A 74 -1.57 1.77 7.31
N TYR A 75 -1.64 3.11 7.35
CA TYR A 75 -1.08 3.97 6.30
C TYR A 75 0.45 4.09 6.40
N PHE A 76 1.03 4.02 7.60
CA PHE A 76 2.48 3.85 7.74
C PHE A 76 2.95 2.51 7.14
N ALA A 77 2.25 1.42 7.42
CA ALA A 77 2.56 0.11 6.88
C ALA A 77 2.41 0.07 5.34
N LEU A 78 1.38 0.73 4.78
CA LEU A 78 1.23 0.91 3.33
C LEU A 78 2.40 1.69 2.72
N GLY A 79 2.82 2.77 3.39
CA GLY A 79 3.96 3.58 2.96
C GLY A 79 5.26 2.78 2.95
N ASP A 80 5.53 2.01 4.01
CA ASP A 80 6.71 1.14 4.10
C ASP A 80 6.70 0.06 3.00
N LEU A 81 5.55 -0.53 2.74
CA LEU A 81 5.39 -1.54 1.70
C LEU A 81 5.61 -0.95 0.30
N CYS A 82 5.02 0.20 0.00
CA CYS A 82 5.23 0.89 -1.29
C CYS A 82 6.68 1.37 -1.44
N ALA A 83 7.34 1.79 -0.36
CA ALA A 83 8.73 2.21 -0.40
C ALA A 83 9.65 1.04 -0.83
N ARG A 84 9.41 -0.17 -0.30
CA ARG A 84 10.15 -1.38 -0.72
C ARG A 84 9.93 -1.74 -2.19
N LEU A 85 8.79 -1.37 -2.77
CA LEU A 85 8.46 -1.63 -4.17
C LEU A 85 8.91 -0.51 -5.12
N THR A 86 9.47 0.57 -4.58
CA THR A 86 9.88 1.75 -5.37
C THR A 86 11.11 1.45 -6.23
N LEU A 87 12.04 0.62 -5.77
CA LEU A 87 13.16 0.17 -6.57
C LEU A 87 12.98 -1.30 -6.93
N ASN A 88 12.90 -1.58 -8.23
CA ASN A 88 12.89 -2.95 -8.75
C ASN A 88 14.09 -3.11 -9.68
N LYS A 89 15.07 -3.91 -9.24
CA LYS A 89 16.40 -4.00 -9.88
C LYS A 89 17.02 -2.60 -10.00
N ASN A 90 17.17 -2.08 -11.22
CA ASN A 90 17.71 -0.75 -11.51
C ASN A 90 16.66 0.24 -12.03
N HIS A 91 15.38 -0.10 -11.95
CA HIS A 91 14.30 0.78 -12.38
C HIS A 91 13.53 1.31 -11.19
N LEU A 92 13.36 2.62 -11.17
CA LEU A 92 12.47 3.29 -10.23
C LEU A 92 11.03 3.13 -10.72
N ASN A 93 10.16 2.62 -9.84
CA ASN A 93 8.74 2.52 -10.09
C ASN A 93 8.04 3.77 -9.54
N GLU A 94 7.77 4.73 -10.42
CA GLU A 94 7.15 6.01 -10.08
C GLU A 94 5.77 5.85 -9.42
N ALA A 95 5.02 4.80 -9.76
CA ALA A 95 3.72 4.56 -9.15
C ALA A 95 3.83 4.21 -7.66
N TYR A 96 4.82 3.38 -7.29
CA TYR A 96 5.07 3.07 -5.87
C TYR A 96 5.74 4.22 -5.13
N LEU A 97 6.55 5.05 -5.80
CA LEU A 97 7.05 6.29 -5.22
C LEU A 97 5.89 7.22 -4.84
N ALA A 98 4.95 7.47 -5.76
CA ALA A 98 3.79 8.32 -5.50
C ALA A 98 2.90 7.76 -4.37
N LYS A 99 2.66 6.44 -4.37
CA LYS A 99 1.89 5.76 -3.32
C LYS A 99 2.56 5.83 -1.95
N THR A 100 3.89 5.78 -1.90
CA THR A 100 4.66 5.95 -0.65
C THR A 100 4.37 7.31 -0.02
N PHE A 101 4.46 8.40 -0.80
CA PHE A 101 4.18 9.74 -0.30
C PHE A 101 2.72 9.94 0.09
N ALA A 102 1.79 9.42 -0.71
CA ALA A 102 0.37 9.49 -0.39
C ALA A 102 0.04 8.78 0.93
N ALA A 103 0.59 7.58 1.14
CA ALA A 103 0.37 6.80 2.35
C ALA A 103 0.91 7.51 3.60
N TYR A 104 2.16 8.00 3.56
CA TYR A 104 2.72 8.72 4.72
C TYR A 104 2.04 10.06 5.00
N THR A 105 1.55 10.75 3.97
CA THR A 105 0.78 11.99 4.15
C THR A 105 -0.52 11.68 4.90
N GLN A 106 -1.26 10.68 4.44
CA GLN A 106 -2.49 10.23 5.10
C GLN A 106 -2.23 9.74 6.53
N ALA A 107 -1.14 9.00 6.75
CA ALA A 107 -0.74 8.54 8.08
C ALA A 107 -0.50 9.73 9.03
N ALA A 108 0.24 10.74 8.58
CA ALA A 108 0.53 11.95 9.36
C ALA A 108 -0.73 12.80 9.62
N GLU A 109 -1.68 12.84 8.70
CA GLU A 109 -2.96 13.52 8.91
C GLU A 109 -3.81 12.83 9.97
N LEU A 110 -3.87 11.49 9.94
CA LEU A 110 -4.60 10.70 10.93
C LEU A 110 -3.92 10.73 12.31
N ASP A 111 -2.59 10.76 12.38
CA ASP A 111 -1.83 10.80 13.65
C ASP A 111 -1.98 12.15 14.38
N ARG A 112 -2.36 13.21 13.65
CA ARG A 112 -2.62 14.55 14.18
C ARG A 112 -4.08 14.79 14.60
N ALA A 113 -4.99 13.94 14.16
CA ALA A 113 -6.44 14.07 14.35
C ALA A 113 -6.90 13.40 15.65
#